data_AF-A0A4R8FIS4-F1
#
_entry.id   AF-A0A4R8FIS4-F1
#
_cell.length_a   1.000
_cell.length_b   1.000
_cell.length_c   1.000
_cell.angle_alpha   90.00
_cell.angle_beta   90.00
_cell.angle_gamma   90.00
#
_symmetry.space_group_name_H-M   'P 1'
#
loop_
_entity.id
_entity.type
_entity.pdbx_description
1 polymer ?
#
loop_
_entity_poly.entity_id
_entity_poly.type
_entity_poly.pdbx_seq_one_letter_code
_entity_poly.pdbx_strand_id
1 'polypeptide(L)'
;MSKRGPGAVKGEYRFKKYHEEKVSNTSKEIKKVLSLLKKSSVEFNSVTRLAKYVAEVIGNERGKPMAHTTLIRTPQYRYMLDQYMERNVVSTKSVSRVTENFRKEIKEMNLEEENARLRSFIERNLGGSPESVKSLEAEEENNKREVVVNGNGEEVYKLCDLIKTLVDNSEGIYEVRGGKVYANIIGREVASDDVQKPFTKWYKERYPD
;
A
#
# COMPACT_ATOMS: atom_id res chain seq x y z
N MET A 1 45.14 -17.03 3.09
CA MET A 1 43.83 -16.98 2.41
C MET A 1 42.89 -18.00 3.05
N SER A 2 41.83 -17.58 3.72
CA SER A 2 40.73 -18.46 4.11
C SER A 2 39.44 -17.65 4.03
N LYS A 3 38.70 -17.80 2.93
CA LYS A 3 37.38 -17.19 2.73
C LYS A 3 36.36 -18.01 3.54
N ARG A 4 35.98 -17.55 4.73
CA ARG A 4 34.76 -18.01 5.38
C ARG A 4 33.61 -17.22 4.77
N GLY A 5 32.83 -17.86 3.89
CA GLY A 5 31.54 -17.30 3.45
C GLY A 5 30.60 -17.12 4.66
N PRO A 6 29.67 -16.17 4.62
CA PRO A 6 28.72 -15.98 5.70
C PRO A 6 27.86 -17.24 5.83
N GLY A 7 28.06 -17.98 6.93
CA GLY A 7 27.27 -19.15 7.24
C GLY A 7 25.83 -18.73 7.54
N ALA A 8 24.89 -19.21 6.72
CA ALA A 8 23.46 -19.10 7.01
C ALA A 8 23.13 -19.65 8.41
N VAL A 9 22.37 -18.87 9.19
CA VAL A 9 21.96 -19.25 10.55
C VAL A 9 21.06 -20.49 10.49
N LYS A 10 21.50 -21.57 11.13
CA LYS A 10 20.86 -22.90 11.19
C LYS A 10 19.50 -22.84 11.92
N GLY A 11 18.50 -22.21 11.31
CA GLY A 11 17.18 -22.00 11.90
C GLY A 11 16.18 -21.34 10.94
N GLU A 12 16.59 -20.29 10.24
CA GLU A 12 15.73 -19.52 9.32
C GLU A 12 15.18 -20.39 8.17
N TYR A 13 16.01 -21.28 7.63
CA TYR A 13 15.60 -22.20 6.56
C TYR A 13 14.52 -23.19 7.00
N ARG A 14 14.47 -23.59 8.27
CA ARG A 14 13.46 -24.55 8.77
C ARG A 14 12.10 -23.87 8.95
N PHE A 15 12.08 -22.67 9.53
CA PHE A 15 10.85 -21.89 9.70
C PHE A 15 10.26 -21.47 8.36
N LYS A 16 11.09 -20.97 7.44
CA LYS A 16 10.65 -20.56 6.11
C LYS A 16 10.05 -21.74 5.34
N LYS A 17 10.74 -22.89 5.32
CA LYS A 17 10.25 -24.11 4.66
C LYS A 17 8.95 -24.62 5.27
N TYR A 18 8.82 -24.61 6.60
CA TYR A 18 7.59 -25.00 7.29
C TYR A 18 6.41 -24.08 6.93
N HIS A 19 6.65 -22.76 6.87
CA HIS A 19 5.63 -21.81 6.45
C HIS A 19 5.21 -21.99 5.00
N GLU A 20 6.18 -22.15 4.09
CA GLU A 20 5.93 -22.39 2.67
C GLU A 20 5.14 -23.69 2.46
N GLU A 21 5.49 -24.76 3.18
CA GLU A 21 4.79 -26.03 3.13
C GLU A 21 3.34 -25.91 3.65
N LYS A 22 3.14 -25.22 4.78
CA LYS A 22 1.81 -24.97 5.34
C LYS A 22 0.95 -24.15 4.38
N VAL A 23 1.51 -23.12 3.74
CA VAL A 23 0.82 -22.29 2.77
C VAL A 23 0.48 -23.07 1.50
N SER A 24 1.42 -23.89 1.03
CA SER A 24 1.23 -24.77 -0.13
C SER A 24 0.13 -25.79 0.10
N ASN A 25 0.13 -26.47 1.25
CA ASN A 25 -0.90 -27.46 1.62
C ASN A 25 -2.28 -26.82 1.72
N THR A 26 -2.37 -25.68 2.41
CA THR A 26 -3.64 -24.94 2.52
C THR A 26 -4.12 -24.45 1.15
N SER A 27 -3.23 -23.98 0.28
CA SER A 27 -3.57 -23.58 -1.08
C SER A 27 -4.13 -24.74 -1.90
N LYS A 28 -3.57 -25.96 -1.77
CA LYS A 28 -4.08 -27.15 -2.48
C LYS A 28 -5.50 -27.49 -2.06
N GLU A 29 -5.79 -27.45 -0.77
CA GLU A 29 -7.13 -27.71 -0.25
C GLU A 29 -8.14 -26.65 -0.72
N ILE A 30 -7.77 -25.36 -0.69
CA ILE A 30 -8.62 -24.30 -1.24
C ILE A 30 -8.92 -24.57 -2.72
N LYS A 31 -7.91 -24.94 -3.53
CA LYS A 31 -8.12 -25.30 -4.95
C LYS A 31 -9.08 -26.48 -5.10
N LYS A 32 -8.99 -27.49 -4.24
CA LYS A 32 -9.86 -28.67 -4.24
C LYS A 32 -11.30 -28.27 -3.94
N VAL A 33 -11.55 -27.48 -2.89
CA VAL A 33 -12.90 -27.02 -2.55
C VAL A 33 -13.48 -26.14 -3.65
N LEU A 34 -12.69 -25.20 -4.17
CA LEU A 34 -13.14 -24.34 -5.27
C LEU A 34 -13.44 -25.13 -6.56
N SER A 35 -12.70 -26.20 -6.85
CA SER A 35 -12.97 -27.03 -8.03
C SER A 35 -14.23 -27.89 -7.87
N LEU A 36 -14.52 -28.36 -6.65
CA LEU A 36 -15.79 -29.01 -6.34
C LEU A 36 -16.95 -28.03 -6.46
N LEU A 37 -16.78 -26.80 -5.96
CA LEU A 37 -17.79 -25.76 -6.04
C LEU A 37 -18.15 -25.39 -7.48
N LYS A 38 -17.18 -25.38 -8.40
CA LYS A 38 -17.44 -25.21 -9.85
C LYS A 38 -18.40 -26.24 -10.41
N LYS A 39 -18.35 -27.48 -9.91
CA LYS A 39 -19.24 -28.56 -10.38
C LYS A 39 -20.64 -28.45 -9.78
N SER A 40 -20.77 -27.84 -8.61
CA SER A 40 -22.03 -27.77 -7.86
C SER A 40 -22.97 -26.63 -8.28
N SER A 41 -22.56 -25.75 -9.20
CA SER A 41 -23.32 -24.55 -9.64
C SER A 41 -23.81 -23.65 -8.50
N VAL A 42 -23.15 -23.70 -7.33
CA VAL A 42 -23.49 -22.85 -6.18
C VAL A 42 -22.95 -21.45 -6.43
N GLU A 43 -23.87 -20.48 -6.45
CA GLU A 43 -23.52 -19.06 -6.59
C GLU A 43 -23.29 -18.40 -5.23
N PHE A 44 -22.29 -17.52 -5.17
CA PHE A 44 -21.97 -16.76 -3.97
C PHE A 44 -22.08 -15.26 -4.29
N ASN A 45 -22.80 -14.52 -3.43
CA ASN A 45 -23.01 -13.08 -3.62
C ASN A 45 -21.86 -12.22 -3.08
N SER A 46 -20.96 -12.81 -2.29
CA SER A 46 -19.79 -12.10 -1.77
C SER A 46 -18.63 -13.04 -1.49
N VAL A 47 -17.42 -12.50 -1.61
CA VAL A 47 -16.18 -13.23 -1.31
C VAL A 47 -16.14 -13.65 0.16
N THR A 48 -16.74 -12.86 1.06
CA THR A 48 -16.84 -13.20 2.49
C THR A 48 -17.70 -14.44 2.72
N ARG A 49 -18.82 -14.59 2.00
CA ARG A 49 -19.66 -15.81 2.09
C ARG A 49 -18.92 -17.02 1.52
N LEU A 50 -18.26 -16.86 0.37
CA LEU A 50 -17.40 -17.90 -0.20
C LEU A 50 -16.28 -18.31 0.78
N ALA A 51 -15.60 -17.33 1.41
CA ALA A 51 -14.55 -17.58 2.39
C ALA A 51 -15.08 -18.34 3.62
N LYS A 52 -16.27 -17.99 4.13
CA LYS A 52 -16.91 -18.71 5.23
C LYS A 52 -17.16 -20.17 4.87
N TYR A 53 -17.76 -20.42 3.71
CA TYR A 53 -18.03 -21.77 3.24
C TYR A 53 -16.75 -22.58 3.04
N VAL A 54 -15.75 -22.02 2.35
CA VAL A 54 -14.46 -22.70 2.13
C VAL A 54 -13.76 -22.99 3.46
N ALA A 55 -13.78 -22.05 4.41
CA ALA A 55 -13.19 -22.26 5.73
C ALA A 55 -13.92 -23.35 6.53
N GLU A 56 -15.24 -23.44 6.42
CA GLU A 56 -16.04 -24.48 7.06
C GLU A 56 -15.73 -25.86 6.47
N VAL A 57 -15.71 -26.00 5.14
CA VAL A 57 -15.38 -27.27 4.46
C VAL A 57 -13.97 -27.73 4.80
N ILE A 58 -12.98 -26.84 4.70
CA ILE A 58 -11.59 -27.16 5.06
C ILE A 58 -11.48 -27.49 6.55
N GLY A 59 -12.18 -26.75 7.40
CA GLY A 59 -12.17 -26.98 8.84
C GLY A 59 -12.74 -28.35 9.21
N ASN A 60 -13.82 -28.77 8.54
CA ASN A 60 -14.43 -30.08 8.67
C ASN A 60 -13.50 -31.20 8.16
N GLU A 61 -12.83 -31.02 7.01
CA GLU A 61 -11.86 -31.99 6.49
C GLU A 61 -10.64 -32.16 7.42
N ARG A 62 -10.19 -31.08 8.06
CA ARG A 62 -9.04 -31.09 8.99
C ARG A 62 -9.39 -31.50 10.43
N GLY A 63 -10.68 -31.56 10.77
CA GLY A 63 -11.15 -31.68 12.15
C GLY A 63 -10.77 -30.49 13.05
N LYS A 64 -10.43 -29.34 12.47
CA LYS A 64 -10.06 -28.11 13.21
C LYS A 64 -10.65 -26.88 12.51
N PRO A 65 -11.33 -25.98 13.24
CA PRO A 65 -11.97 -24.82 12.63
C PRO A 65 -10.93 -23.91 11.97
N MET A 66 -11.14 -23.58 10.70
CA MET A 66 -10.37 -22.54 10.01
C MET A 66 -11.13 -21.22 10.12
N ALA A 67 -10.44 -20.15 10.50
CA ALA A 67 -11.03 -18.83 10.48
C ALA A 67 -11.13 -18.30 9.04
N HIS A 68 -12.34 -17.92 8.60
CA HIS A 68 -12.56 -17.30 7.29
C HIS A 68 -11.74 -16.01 7.12
N THR A 69 -11.44 -15.30 8.21
CA THR A 69 -10.58 -14.12 8.21
C THR A 69 -9.16 -14.44 7.76
N THR A 70 -8.64 -15.64 8.03
CA THR A 70 -7.33 -16.10 7.55
C THR A 70 -7.30 -16.23 6.03
N LEU A 71 -8.39 -16.69 5.42
CA LEU A 71 -8.51 -16.78 3.97
C LEU A 71 -8.59 -15.40 3.31
N ILE A 72 -9.20 -14.43 4.00
CA ILE A 72 -9.33 -13.04 3.50
C ILE A 72 -8.03 -12.26 3.68
N ARG A 73 -7.35 -12.38 4.84
CA ARG A 73 -6.14 -11.62 5.17
C ARG A 73 -4.90 -12.12 4.45
N THR A 74 -4.85 -13.39 4.08
CA THR A 74 -3.69 -13.95 3.36
C THR A 74 -3.83 -13.65 1.86
N PRO A 75 -2.95 -12.84 1.25
CA PRO A 75 -3.13 -12.35 -0.12
C PRO A 75 -3.28 -13.48 -1.15
N GLN A 76 -2.51 -14.55 -0.99
CA GLN A 76 -2.53 -15.70 -1.90
C GLN A 76 -3.88 -16.44 -1.88
N TYR A 77 -4.46 -16.66 -0.70
CA TYR A 77 -5.75 -17.34 -0.57
C TYR A 77 -6.87 -16.44 -1.08
N ARG A 78 -6.80 -15.14 -0.73
CA ARG A 78 -7.78 -14.15 -1.15
C ARG A 78 -7.86 -14.06 -2.67
N TYR A 79 -6.71 -13.96 -3.33
CA TYR A 79 -6.63 -13.97 -4.79
C TYR A 79 -7.33 -15.19 -5.42
N MET A 80 -7.20 -16.38 -4.82
CA MET A 80 -7.84 -17.58 -5.35
C MET A 80 -9.37 -17.55 -5.20
N LEU A 81 -9.88 -16.97 -4.11
CA LEU A 81 -11.31 -16.77 -3.91
C LEU A 81 -11.87 -15.72 -4.87
N ASP A 82 -11.15 -14.60 -5.04
CA ASP A 82 -11.53 -13.53 -5.97
C ASP A 82 -11.54 -14.05 -7.42
N GLN A 83 -10.52 -14.80 -7.84
CA GLN A 83 -10.50 -15.44 -9.16
C GLN A 83 -11.68 -16.41 -9.38
N TYR A 84 -12.10 -17.13 -8.34
CA TYR A 84 -13.27 -17.99 -8.44
C TYR A 84 -14.54 -17.16 -8.63
N MET A 85 -14.69 -16.07 -7.89
CA MET A 85 -15.84 -15.17 -8.00
C MET A 85 -15.89 -14.51 -9.38
N GLU A 86 -14.77 -13.98 -9.89
CA GLU A 86 -14.72 -13.36 -11.22
C GLU A 86 -15.08 -14.33 -12.35
N ARG A 87 -14.66 -15.59 -12.25
CA ARG A 87 -14.88 -16.60 -13.31
C ARG A 87 -16.26 -17.24 -13.28
N ASN A 88 -16.89 -17.32 -12.11
CA ASN A 88 -18.22 -17.93 -11.97
C ASN A 88 -19.34 -16.88 -11.92
N VAL A 89 -19.03 -15.60 -11.69
CA VAL A 89 -19.98 -14.50 -11.82
C VAL A 89 -20.03 -14.02 -13.28
N VAL A 90 -20.43 -14.92 -14.18
CA VAL A 90 -20.88 -14.54 -15.53
C VAL A 90 -22.36 -14.14 -15.42
N SER A 91 -22.69 -13.04 -14.73
CA SER A 91 -24.00 -12.37 -14.90
C SER A 91 -24.16 -11.01 -14.20
N THR A 92 -23.24 -10.52 -13.37
CA THR A 92 -23.48 -9.24 -12.69
C THR A 92 -22.35 -8.25 -12.88
N LYS A 93 -22.59 -7.33 -13.82
CA LYS A 93 -21.92 -6.03 -14.00
C LYS A 93 -21.83 -5.16 -12.72
N SER A 94 -22.27 -5.65 -11.56
CA SER A 94 -22.23 -4.96 -10.26
C SER A 94 -21.03 -5.33 -9.38
N VAL A 95 -20.32 -6.45 -9.63
CA VAL A 95 -19.22 -6.89 -8.76
C VAL A 95 -17.96 -6.00 -8.90
N SER A 96 -17.74 -5.36 -10.04
CA SER A 96 -16.61 -4.42 -10.20
C SER A 96 -16.75 -3.17 -9.30
N ARG A 97 -17.98 -2.74 -9.00
CA ARG A 97 -18.24 -1.63 -8.07
C ARG A 97 -18.02 -2.04 -6.62
N VAL A 98 -18.34 -3.29 -6.27
CA VAL A 98 -18.13 -3.80 -4.90
C VAL A 98 -16.64 -3.97 -4.62
N THR A 99 -15.84 -4.45 -5.58
CA THR A 99 -14.39 -4.56 -5.42
C THR A 99 -13.70 -3.20 -5.42
N GLU A 100 -14.17 -2.23 -6.21
CA GLU A 100 -13.70 -0.83 -6.12
C GLU A 100 -14.05 -0.18 -4.78
N ASN A 101 -15.29 -0.35 -4.31
CA ASN A 101 -15.72 0.20 -3.03
C ASN A 101 -14.97 -0.44 -1.85
N PHE A 102 -14.74 -1.75 -1.90
CA PHE A 102 -14.00 -2.44 -0.83
C PHE A 102 -12.49 -2.15 -0.88
N ARG A 103 -11.93 -1.91 -2.08
CA ARG A 103 -10.55 -1.42 -2.23
C ARG A 103 -10.41 0.00 -1.70
N LYS A 104 -11.44 0.85 -1.86
CA LYS A 104 -11.51 2.16 -1.21
C LYS A 104 -11.61 2.02 0.31
N GLU A 105 -12.48 1.15 0.80
CA GLU A 105 -12.69 0.91 2.24
C GLU A 105 -11.40 0.37 2.93
N ILE A 106 -10.67 -0.56 2.30
CA ILE A 106 -9.35 -0.99 2.81
C ILE A 106 -8.32 0.14 2.74
N LYS A 107 -8.37 0.97 1.70
CA LYS A 107 -7.47 2.12 1.58
C LYS A 107 -7.77 3.17 2.66
N GLU A 108 -9.04 3.42 2.95
CA GLU A 108 -9.51 4.30 4.03
C GLU A 108 -9.09 3.74 5.39
N MET A 109 -9.35 2.47 5.67
CA MET A 109 -8.96 1.83 6.92
C MET A 109 -7.42 1.84 7.11
N ASN A 110 -6.65 1.58 6.05
CA ASN A 110 -5.19 1.68 6.11
C ASN A 110 -4.73 3.12 6.34
N LEU A 111 -5.38 4.11 5.71
CA LEU A 111 -5.08 5.53 5.91
C LEU A 111 -5.47 6.00 7.30
N GLU A 112 -6.57 5.51 7.88
CA GLU A 112 -6.96 5.79 9.26
C GLU A 112 -5.97 5.19 10.26
N GLU A 113 -5.52 3.96 10.03
CA GLU A 113 -4.52 3.30 10.88
C GLU A 113 -3.15 3.99 10.78
N GLU A 114 -2.79 4.43 9.58
CA GLU A 114 -1.58 5.24 9.34
C GLU A 114 -1.69 6.62 9.99
N ASN A 115 -2.84 7.30 9.88
CA ASN A 115 -3.11 8.54 10.58
C ASN A 115 -3.06 8.39 12.10
N ALA A 116 -3.65 7.32 12.65
CA ALA A 116 -3.60 7.04 14.08
C ALA A 116 -2.15 6.79 14.55
N ARG A 117 -1.34 6.11 13.75
CA ARG A 117 0.10 5.93 14.00
C ARG A 117 0.85 7.25 13.93
N LEU A 118 0.59 8.09 12.93
CA LEU A 118 1.24 9.38 12.76
C LEU A 118 0.84 10.34 13.88
N ARG A 119 -0.44 10.41 14.24
CA ARG A 119 -0.95 11.17 15.40
C ARG A 119 -0.28 10.69 16.69
N SER A 120 -0.21 9.38 16.92
CA SER A 120 0.50 8.80 18.08
C SER A 120 2.00 9.10 18.05
N PHE A 121 2.61 9.13 16.87
CA PHE A 121 4.04 9.43 16.70
C PHE A 121 4.31 10.91 16.99
N ILE A 122 3.45 11.81 16.51
CA ILE A 122 3.50 13.25 16.77
C ILE A 122 3.28 13.51 18.27
N GLU A 123 2.29 12.88 18.89
CA GLU A 123 2.02 13.02 20.32
C GLU A 123 3.20 12.54 21.18
N ARG A 124 3.82 11.41 20.80
CA ARG A 124 4.97 10.83 21.52
C ARG A 124 6.30 11.53 21.30
N ASN A 125 6.54 12.12 20.12
CA ASN A 125 7.85 12.68 19.76
C ASN A 125 7.88 14.21 19.65
N LEU A 126 6.73 14.86 19.40
CA LEU A 126 6.63 16.30 19.20
C LEU A 126 5.84 17.00 20.32
N GLY A 127 5.36 16.27 21.34
CA GLY A 127 4.77 16.86 22.55
C GLY A 127 3.51 17.70 22.31
N GLY A 128 2.73 17.40 21.27
CA GLY A 128 1.56 18.19 20.88
C GLY A 128 0.32 17.89 21.72
N SER A 129 -0.17 18.90 22.46
CA SER A 129 -1.49 18.90 23.12
C SER A 129 -2.63 18.72 22.09
N PRO A 130 -3.73 18.01 22.45
CA PRO A 130 -4.84 17.67 21.54
C PRO A 130 -5.65 18.87 21.00
N GLU A 131 -5.35 20.09 21.40
CA GLU A 131 -6.01 21.31 20.92
C GLU A 131 -5.62 21.73 19.49
N SER A 132 -4.48 21.26 18.94
CA SER A 132 -4.09 21.65 17.56
C SER A 132 -4.82 20.84 16.47
N VAL A 133 -5.48 19.74 16.82
CA VAL A 133 -6.10 18.81 15.85
C VAL A 133 -7.54 19.20 15.49
N LYS A 134 -8.26 19.89 16.41
CA LYS A 134 -9.64 20.36 16.14
C LYS A 134 -9.72 21.48 15.10
N SER A 135 -8.63 22.17 14.81
CA SER A 135 -8.59 23.24 13.82
C SER A 135 -8.54 22.73 12.37
N LEU A 136 -8.35 21.43 12.15
CA LEU A 136 -8.21 20.84 10.81
C LEU A 136 -9.51 20.23 10.26
N GLU A 137 -10.52 19.98 11.09
CA GLU A 137 -11.77 19.30 10.68
C GLU A 137 -12.87 20.28 10.21
N ALA A 138 -12.66 21.59 10.33
CA ALA A 138 -13.65 22.62 9.96
C ALA A 138 -13.51 23.16 8.52
N GLU A 139 -12.55 22.69 7.71
CA GLU A 139 -12.26 23.28 6.39
C GLU A 139 -12.58 22.39 5.17
N GLU A 140 -13.18 21.21 5.32
CA GLU A 140 -13.32 20.27 4.20
C GLU A 140 -14.56 20.43 3.30
N GLU A 141 -15.50 21.33 3.60
CA GLU A 141 -16.76 21.40 2.82
C GLU A 141 -16.92 22.56 1.83
N ASN A 142 -15.90 23.39 1.57
CA ASN A 142 -16.05 24.40 0.50
C ASN A 142 -14.79 24.73 -0.29
N ASN A 143 -14.90 24.40 -1.58
CA ASN A 143 -14.23 24.99 -2.74
C ASN A 143 -12.74 24.73 -2.95
N LYS A 144 -12.43 24.41 -4.21
CA LYS A 144 -11.14 24.59 -4.90
C LYS A 144 -10.25 25.62 -4.18
N ARG A 145 -9.37 25.16 -3.30
CA ARG A 145 -8.26 25.97 -2.83
C ARG A 145 -7.08 25.60 -3.70
N GLU A 146 -6.67 26.55 -4.53
CA GLU A 146 -5.26 26.70 -4.88
C GLU A 146 -4.45 26.40 -3.62
N VAL A 147 -3.56 25.42 -3.68
CA VAL A 147 -2.53 25.26 -2.65
C VAL A 147 -1.58 26.44 -2.84
N VAL A 148 -2.00 27.62 -2.37
CA VAL A 148 -1.11 28.74 -2.17
C VAL A 148 -0.21 28.30 -1.03
N VAL A 149 0.99 27.83 -1.39
CA VAL A 149 2.07 27.56 -0.44
C VAL A 149 2.45 28.89 0.20
N ASN A 150 1.69 29.31 1.21
CA ASN A 150 2.06 30.36 2.16
C ASN A 150 2.94 29.73 3.26
N GLY A 151 3.99 29.04 2.84
CA GLY A 151 5.08 28.67 3.75
C GLY A 151 5.91 29.91 4.02
N ASN A 152 6.28 30.15 5.29
CA ASN A 152 7.34 31.11 5.60
C ASN A 152 8.55 30.80 4.71
N GLY A 153 9.16 31.81 4.09
CA GLY A 153 10.19 31.60 3.07
C GLY A 153 11.21 30.54 3.47
N GLU A 154 11.69 30.57 4.71
CA GLU A 154 12.64 29.60 5.27
C GLU A 154 12.25 28.11 5.12
N GLU A 155 10.97 27.76 5.27
CA GLU A 155 10.49 26.38 5.10
C GLU A 155 10.56 25.94 3.64
N VAL A 156 10.27 26.86 2.71
CA VAL A 156 10.39 26.61 1.27
C VAL A 156 11.86 26.39 0.88
N TYR A 157 12.80 27.16 1.45
CA TYR A 157 14.25 26.94 1.22
C TYR A 157 14.70 25.57 1.76
N LYS A 158 14.25 25.17 2.96
CA LYS A 158 14.56 23.84 3.54
C LYS A 158 14.03 22.69 2.69
N LEU A 159 12.81 22.82 2.14
CA LEU A 159 12.25 21.85 1.21
C LEU A 159 13.05 21.78 -0.09
N CYS A 160 13.50 22.92 -0.63
CA CYS A 160 14.34 22.94 -1.82
C CYS A 160 15.72 22.29 -1.57
N ASP A 161 16.33 22.54 -0.42
CA ASP A 161 17.58 21.88 0.01
C ASP A 161 17.41 20.35 0.12
N LEU A 162 16.26 19.89 0.65
CA LEU A 162 15.95 18.46 0.72
C LEU A 162 15.77 17.85 -0.68
N ILE A 163 15.03 18.52 -1.57
CA ILE A 163 14.86 18.08 -2.96
C ILE A 163 16.21 17.96 -3.66
N LYS A 164 17.08 18.96 -3.52
CA LYS A 164 18.43 18.92 -4.10
C LYS A 164 19.24 17.73 -3.57
N THR A 165 19.19 17.50 -2.26
CA THR A 165 19.87 16.37 -1.62
C THR A 165 19.36 15.02 -2.14
N LEU A 166 18.04 14.89 -2.32
CA LEU A 166 17.45 13.67 -2.89
C LEU A 166 17.86 13.46 -4.35
N VAL A 167 17.92 14.52 -5.16
CA VAL A 167 18.39 14.44 -6.54
C VAL A 167 19.86 14.03 -6.60
N ASP A 168 20.72 14.63 -5.77
CA ASP A 168 22.16 14.32 -5.76
C ASP A 168 22.46 12.88 -5.33
N ASN A 169 21.66 12.33 -4.41
CA ASN A 169 21.79 10.94 -3.95
C ASN A 169 21.01 9.93 -4.81
N SER A 170 20.37 10.37 -5.90
CA SER A 170 19.52 9.50 -6.72
C SER A 170 20.29 8.63 -7.72
N GLU A 171 21.62 8.56 -7.63
CA GLU A 171 22.48 7.77 -8.54
C GLU A 171 22.21 8.03 -10.04
N GLY A 172 21.82 9.27 -10.38
CA GLY A 172 21.55 9.68 -11.77
C GLY A 172 20.14 9.33 -12.28
N ILE A 173 19.23 8.86 -11.43
CA ILE A 173 17.80 8.67 -11.76
C ILE A 173 17.15 10.03 -12.00
N TYR A 174 17.49 11.04 -11.19
CA TYR A 174 17.06 12.42 -11.36
C TYR A 174 18.23 13.33 -11.67
N GLU A 175 17.95 14.41 -12.40
CA GLU A 175 18.91 15.45 -12.73
C GLU A 175 18.26 16.83 -12.64
N VAL A 176 19.06 17.84 -12.31
CA VAL A 176 18.62 19.23 -12.37
C VAL A 176 19.19 19.88 -13.63
N ARG A 177 18.32 20.38 -14.51
CA ARG A 177 18.69 21.15 -15.70
C ARG A 177 18.03 22.52 -15.68
N GLY A 178 18.82 23.59 -15.68
CA GLY A 178 18.30 24.97 -15.69
C GLY A 178 17.39 25.32 -14.49
N GLY A 179 17.63 24.69 -13.33
CA GLY A 179 16.81 24.82 -12.12
C GLY A 179 15.56 23.95 -12.08
N LYS A 180 15.34 23.07 -13.07
CA LYS A 180 14.22 22.14 -13.10
C LYS A 180 14.66 20.70 -12.87
N VAL A 181 13.88 19.94 -12.11
CA VAL A 181 14.12 18.50 -11.86
C VAL A 181 13.50 17.64 -12.97
N TYR A 182 14.32 16.78 -13.58
CA TYR A 182 13.94 15.81 -14.60
C TYR A 182 14.24 14.39 -14.14
N ALA A 183 13.44 13.42 -14.57
CA ALA A 183 13.83 12.01 -14.53
C ALA A 183 14.64 11.66 -15.77
N ASN A 184 15.89 11.24 -15.56
CA ASN A 184 16.85 10.95 -16.63
C ASN A 184 16.39 9.79 -17.54
N ILE A 185 15.66 8.82 -16.95
CA ILE A 185 15.16 7.62 -17.66
C ILE A 185 14.10 7.97 -18.72
N ILE A 186 13.30 9.01 -18.50
CA ILE A 186 12.14 9.35 -19.33
C ILE A 186 12.30 10.74 -19.99
N GLY A 187 13.28 11.54 -19.55
CA GLY A 187 13.52 12.90 -20.05
C GLY A 187 12.36 13.86 -19.78
N ARG A 188 11.55 13.61 -18.73
CA ARG A 188 10.37 14.41 -18.40
C ARG A 188 10.51 15.09 -17.04
N GLU A 189 9.88 16.25 -16.92
CA GLU A 189 9.70 16.96 -15.65
C GLU A 189 8.85 16.10 -14.71
N VAL A 190 9.32 15.90 -13.48
CA VAL A 190 8.70 14.98 -12.51
C VAL A 190 7.97 15.68 -11.37
N ALA A 191 8.15 16.98 -11.24
CA ALA A 191 7.51 17.80 -10.21
C ALA A 191 6.43 18.68 -10.84
N SER A 192 5.33 18.89 -10.10
CA SER A 192 4.27 19.83 -10.48
C SER A 192 4.79 21.26 -10.51
N ASP A 193 4.09 22.15 -11.22
CA ASP A 193 4.42 23.57 -11.32
C ASP A 193 4.59 24.25 -9.94
N ASP A 194 3.79 23.83 -8.95
CA ASP A 194 3.80 24.39 -7.59
C ASP A 194 5.09 24.06 -6.83
N VAL A 195 5.79 22.99 -7.23
CA VAL A 195 7.09 22.60 -6.67
C VAL A 195 8.23 23.07 -7.58
N GLN A 196 8.06 23.00 -8.90
CA GLN A 196 9.06 23.43 -9.86
C GLN A 196 9.35 24.92 -9.81
N LYS A 197 8.32 25.77 -9.69
CA LYS A 197 8.51 27.24 -9.72
C LYS A 197 9.33 27.73 -8.51
N PRO A 198 9.01 27.35 -7.26
CA PRO A 198 9.84 27.72 -6.11
C PRO A 198 11.25 27.12 -6.19
N PHE A 199 11.38 25.85 -6.59
CA PHE A 199 12.68 25.19 -6.70
C PHE A 199 13.57 25.82 -7.78
N THR A 200 13.00 26.18 -8.93
CA THR A 200 13.73 26.86 -10.02
C THR A 200 14.23 28.23 -9.54
N LYS A 201 13.39 28.99 -8.84
CA LYS A 201 13.76 30.28 -8.28
C LYS A 201 14.90 30.13 -7.28
N TRP A 202 14.73 29.23 -6.30
CA TRP A 202 15.74 28.89 -5.30
C TRP A 202 17.07 28.45 -5.93
N TYR A 203 17.02 27.57 -6.93
CA TYR A 203 18.20 27.03 -7.59
C TYR A 203 18.98 28.12 -8.32
N LYS A 204 18.30 29.02 -9.04
CA LYS A 204 18.93 30.13 -9.74
C LYS A 204 19.53 31.18 -8.80
N GLU A 205 18.92 31.41 -7.64
CA GLU A 205 19.47 32.31 -6.62
C GLU A 205 20.76 31.77 -6.00
N ARG A 206 20.89 30.44 -5.91
CA ARG A 206 22.00 29.77 -5.20
C ARG A 206 23.11 29.26 -6.13
N TYR A 207 22.77 28.98 -7.38
CA TYR A 207 23.66 28.53 -8.44
C TYR A 207 23.46 29.43 -9.67
N PRO A 208 23.86 30.71 -9.61
CA PRO A 208 23.89 31.55 -10.78
C PRO A 208 24.92 31.00 -11.77
N ASP A 209 24.49 30.82 -13.03
CA ASP A 209 25.36 30.46 -14.15
C ASP A 209 26.48 31.50 -14.37
#